data_AF-A0A645CWQ2-F1
#
_entry.id   AF-A0A645CWQ2-F1
#
_cell.length_a   1.000
_cell.length_b   1.000
_cell.length_c   1.000
_cell.angle_alpha   90.00
_cell.angle_beta   90.00
_cell.angle_gamma   90.00
#
_symmetry.space_group_name_H-M   'P 1'
#
loop_
_entity.id
_entity.type
_entity.pdbx_description
1 polymer ?
#
loop_
_entity_poly.entity_id
_entity_poly.type
_entity_poly.pdbx_seq_one_letter_code
_entity_poly.pdbx_strand_id
1 'polypeptide(L)'
;MDVDNEPSQEDVAFADAILEGIKAHEDEIKALIEELAIGWKIGRMPNVDICILKIAIFEMLYRSDIPLKVSINEAVELAKTFGGDNSGRYVNGMLGTLAKRLETKS
;
A
#
# COMPACT_ATOMS: atom_id res chain seq x y z
N MET A 1 -22.28 5.59 22.09
CA MET A 1 -21.07 5.63 22.92
C MET A 1 -19.95 5.38 21.96
N ASP A 2 -19.42 6.46 21.38
CA ASP A 2 -18.17 6.40 20.64
C ASP A 2 -17.12 6.10 21.70
N VAL A 3 -16.71 4.83 21.77
CA VAL A 3 -15.46 4.48 22.43
C VAL A 3 -14.41 5.24 21.64
N ASP A 4 -13.75 6.19 22.29
CA ASP A 4 -12.56 6.86 21.79
C ASP A 4 -11.59 5.75 21.32
N ASN A 5 -11.58 5.48 20.02
CA ASN A 5 -10.69 4.50 19.41
C ASN A 5 -9.33 5.16 19.22
N GLU A 6 -8.75 5.58 20.34
CA GLU A 6 -7.37 6.04 20.36
C GLU A 6 -6.47 4.84 20.05
N PRO A 7 -5.53 4.99 19.10
CA PRO A 7 -4.58 3.93 18.81
C PRO A 7 -3.79 3.59 20.08
N SER A 8 -3.66 2.31 20.37
CA SER A 8 -2.84 1.83 21.48
C SER A 8 -1.36 2.14 21.24
N GLN A 9 -0.52 2.01 22.28
CA GLN A 9 0.92 2.15 22.11
C GLN A 9 1.50 1.12 21.12
N GLU A 10 0.89 -0.07 21.04
CA GLU A 10 1.27 -1.10 20.08
C GLU A 10 0.91 -0.70 18.64
N ASP A 11 -0.27 -0.08 18.43
CA ASP A 11 -0.68 0.43 17.12
C ASP A 11 0.24 1.54 16.63
N VAL A 12 0.63 2.46 17.52
CA VAL A 12 1.58 3.54 17.20
C VAL A 12 2.95 2.96 16.85
N ALA A 13 3.46 2.03 17.66
CA ALA A 13 4.75 1.39 17.39
C ALA A 13 4.74 0.59 16.08
N PHE A 14 3.62 -0.06 15.74
CA PHE A 14 3.44 -0.73 14.46
C PHE A 14 3.47 0.26 13.30
N ALA A 15 2.72 1.37 13.40
CA ALA A 15 2.69 2.41 12.37
C ALA A 15 4.08 3.03 12.15
N ASP A 16 4.83 3.30 13.22
CA ASP A 16 6.20 3.79 13.15
C ASP A 16 7.13 2.78 12.45
N ALA A 17 7.00 1.48 12.77
CA ALA A 17 7.80 0.44 12.11
C ALA A 17 7.52 0.37 10.60
N ILE A 18 6.25 0.49 10.18
CA ILE A 18 5.87 0.58 8.77
C ILE A 18 6.49 1.82 8.13
N LEU A 19 6.37 2.99 8.78
CA LEU A 19 6.87 4.25 8.24
C LEU A 19 8.39 4.25 8.06
N GLU A 20 9.13 3.78 9.05
CA GLU A 20 10.60 3.68 8.98
C GLU A 20 11.03 2.66 7.93
N GLY A 21 10.31 1.54 7.81
CA GLY A 21 10.54 0.58 6.74
C GLY A 21 10.31 1.17 5.35
N ILE A 22 9.23 1.92 5.13
CA ILE A 22 8.97 2.61 3.87
C ILE A 22 10.09 3.59 3.54
N LYS A 23 10.56 4.39 4.52
CA LYS A 23 11.68 5.33 4.32
C LYS A 23 12.97 4.61 3.94
N ALA A 24 13.26 3.48 4.59
CA ALA A 24 14.46 2.69 4.30
C ALA A 24 14.46 2.10 2.88
N HIS A 25 13.28 1.87 2.30
CA HIS A 25 13.09 1.27 0.98
C HIS A 25 12.42 2.22 -0.03
N GLU A 26 12.47 3.54 0.20
CA GLU A 26 11.64 4.50 -0.54
C GLU A 26 11.90 4.48 -2.05
N ASP A 27 13.16 4.45 -2.46
CA ASP A 27 13.54 4.45 -3.88
C ASP A 27 13.09 3.17 -4.59
N GLU A 28 13.21 2.00 -3.94
CA GLU A 28 12.78 0.71 -4.47
C GLU A 28 11.26 0.66 -4.62
N ILE A 29 10.53 1.07 -3.58
CA ILE A 29 9.07 1.12 -3.58
C ILE A 29 8.57 2.08 -4.66
N LYS A 30 9.18 3.27 -4.77
CA LYS A 30 8.82 4.26 -5.78
C LYS A 30 9.06 3.73 -7.20
N ALA A 31 10.21 3.12 -7.45
CA ALA A 31 10.52 2.51 -8.74
C ALA A 31 9.51 1.41 -9.10
N LEU A 32 9.06 0.62 -8.12
CA LEU A 32 8.05 -0.40 -8.33
C LEU A 32 6.68 0.20 -8.67
N ILE A 33 6.26 1.28 -8.01
CA ILE A 33 5.03 2.00 -8.38
C ILE A 33 5.16 2.51 -9.83
N GLU A 34 6.33 3.02 -10.23
CA GLU A 34 6.57 3.51 -11.60
C GLU A 34 6.47 2.39 -12.63
N GLU A 35 7.03 1.22 -12.32
CA GLU A 35 6.95 0.01 -13.16
C GLU A 35 5.51 -0.48 -13.31
N LEU A 36 4.72 -0.46 -12.23
CA LEU A 36 3.34 -0.95 -12.20
C LEU A 36 2.34 0.02 -12.82
N ALA A 37 2.68 1.31 -12.92
CA ALA A 37 1.84 2.36 -13.50
C ALA A 37 1.83 2.32 -15.05
N ILE A 38 1.40 1.19 -15.63
CA ILE A 38 1.34 1.01 -17.09
C ILE A 38 0.30 1.97 -17.69
N GLY A 39 0.78 2.90 -18.52
CA GLY A 39 -0.07 3.86 -19.24
C GLY A 39 -0.56 5.04 -18.38
N TRP A 40 -0.14 5.16 -17.13
CA TRP A 40 -0.45 6.26 -16.23
C TRP A 40 0.84 6.94 -15.77
N LYS A 41 0.93 8.27 -15.92
CA LYS A 41 2.04 9.03 -15.32
C LYS A 41 1.77 9.16 -13.81
N ILE A 42 2.68 8.68 -12.96
CA ILE A 42 2.61 8.86 -11.49
C ILE A 42 2.34 10.32 -11.11
N GLY A 43 2.88 11.29 -11.85
CA GLY A 43 2.65 12.71 -11.59
C GLY A 43 1.19 13.17 -11.67
N ARG A 44 0.23 12.31 -12.05
CA ARG A 44 -1.21 12.57 -12.00
C ARG A 44 -1.95 11.77 -10.93
N MET A 45 -1.24 10.90 -10.21
CA MET A 45 -1.81 10.10 -9.14
C MET A 45 -2.03 10.98 -7.91
N PRO A 46 -3.21 10.91 -7.26
CA PRO A 46 -3.42 11.58 -5.98
C PRO A 46 -2.36 11.17 -4.95
N ASN A 47 -1.86 12.12 -4.16
CA ASN A 47 -0.87 11.83 -3.12
C ASN A 47 -1.34 10.75 -2.14
N VAL A 48 -2.65 10.70 -1.86
CA VAL A 48 -3.28 9.69 -1.01
C VAL A 48 -3.09 8.29 -1.61
N ASP A 49 -3.33 8.11 -2.90
CA ASP A 49 -3.14 6.81 -3.58
C ASP A 49 -1.66 6.40 -3.54
N ILE A 50 -0.74 7.34 -3.72
CA ILE A 50 0.70 7.07 -3.60
C ILE A 50 1.05 6.58 -2.19
N CYS A 51 0.54 7.24 -1.15
CA CYS A 51 0.76 6.83 0.24
C CYS A 51 0.21 5.43 0.52
N ILE A 52 -1.01 5.13 0.06
CA ILE A 52 -1.64 3.82 0.19
C ILE A 52 -0.79 2.74 -0.50
N LEU A 53 -0.32 3.01 -1.71
CA LEU A 53 0.54 2.07 -2.45
C LEU A 53 1.88 1.85 -1.77
N LYS A 54 2.51 2.90 -1.23
CA LYS A 54 3.76 2.77 -0.48
C LYS A 54 3.60 1.81 0.71
N ILE A 55 2.52 1.95 1.48
CA ILE A 55 2.23 1.08 2.62
C ILE A 55 2.01 -0.36 2.15
N ALA A 56 1.08 -0.56 1.21
CA ALA A 56 0.73 -1.90 0.75
C ALA A 56 1.91 -2.64 0.11
N ILE A 57 2.71 -1.94 -0.71
CA ILE A 57 3.90 -2.52 -1.34
C ILE A 57 4.95 -2.89 -0.29
N PHE A 58 5.20 -2.01 0.70
CA PHE A 58 6.12 -2.31 1.78
C PHE A 58 5.69 -3.57 2.55
N GLU A 59 4.42 -3.67 2.92
CA GLU A 59 3.89 -4.87 3.57
C GLU A 59 4.08 -6.11 2.70
N MET A 60 3.71 -6.04 1.42
CA MET A 60 3.81 -7.18 0.50
C MET A 60 5.25 -7.67 0.28
N LEU A 61 6.25 -6.80 0.38
CA LEU A 61 7.66 -7.15 0.14
C LEU A 61 8.41 -7.56 1.41
N TYR A 62 8.10 -6.93 2.55
CA TYR A 62 8.93 -7.04 3.76
C TYR A 62 8.18 -7.54 5.00
N ARG A 63 6.85 -7.68 4.96
CA ARG A 63 6.03 -8.18 6.08
C ARG A 63 5.46 -9.56 5.77
N SER A 64 6.30 -10.58 5.93
CA SER A 64 5.88 -11.99 5.75
C SER A 64 4.80 -12.44 6.74
N ASP A 65 4.61 -11.70 7.83
CA ASP A 65 3.54 -11.91 8.80
C ASP A 65 2.17 -11.41 8.31
N ILE A 66 2.12 -10.63 7.23
CA ILE A 66 0.88 -10.12 6.63
C ILE A 66 0.63 -10.82 5.30
N PRO A 67 -0.48 -11.56 5.14
CA PRO A 67 -0.81 -12.18 3.86
C PRO A 67 -1.02 -11.14 2.76
N LEU A 68 -0.47 -11.35 1.56
CA LEU A 68 -0.58 -10.42 0.43
C LEU A 68 -2.03 -9.96 0.17
N LYS A 69 -2.99 -10.89 0.25
CA LYS A 69 -4.41 -10.61 0.04
C LYS A 69 -4.99 -9.62 1.06
N VAL A 70 -4.49 -9.63 2.31
CA VAL A 70 -4.93 -8.70 3.35
C VAL A 70 -4.46 -7.29 3.01
N SER A 71 -3.16 -7.10 2.75
CA SER A 71 -2.62 -5.79 2.33
C SER A 71 -3.32 -5.23 1.10
N ILE A 72 -3.65 -6.08 0.11
CA ILE A 72 -4.40 -5.66 -1.09
C ILE A 72 -5.80 -5.18 -0.71
N ASN A 73 -6.54 -5.97 0.07
CA ASN A 73 -7.92 -5.63 0.44
C ASN A 73 -7.98 -4.31 1.22
N GLU A 74 -7.12 -4.14 2.23
CA GLU A 74 -7.11 -2.92 3.05
C GLU A 74 -6.72 -1.69 2.22
N ALA A 75 -5.71 -1.83 1.34
CA ALA A 75 -5.32 -0.75 0.44
C ALA A 75 -6.46 -0.32 -0.49
N VAL A 76 -7.25 -1.28 -0.98
CA VAL A 76 -8.41 -1.00 -1.85
C VAL A 76 -9.52 -0.28 -1.09
N GLU A 77 -9.80 -0.68 0.15
CA GLU A 77 -10.80 0.01 0.99
C GLU A 77 -10.37 1.43 1.37
N LEU A 78 -9.08 1.63 1.71
CA LEU A 78 -8.53 2.97 1.94
C LEU A 78 -8.63 3.84 0.67
N ALA A 79 -8.33 3.28 -0.50
CA ALA A 79 -8.39 4.01 -1.76
C ALA A 79 -9.83 4.37 -2.17
N LYS A 80 -10.82 3.53 -1.83
CA LYS A 80 -12.25 3.88 -2.00
C LYS A 80 -12.70 4.98 -1.04
N THR A 81 -12.14 4.98 0.17
CA THR A 81 -12.55 5.89 1.25
C THR A 81 -11.93 7.28 1.08
N PHE A 82 -10.65 7.35 0.71
CA PHE A 82 -9.87 8.59 0.69
C PHE A 82 -9.37 9.00 -0.69
N GLY A 83 -9.44 8.11 -1.69
CA GLY A 83 -9.05 8.40 -3.07
C GLY A 83 -10.16 9.02 -3.90
N GLY A 84 -9.96 9.07 -5.22
CA GLY A 84 -10.98 9.49 -6.18
C GLY A 84 -11.81 8.31 -6.73
N ASP A 85 -12.77 8.61 -7.60
CA ASP A 85 -13.75 7.65 -8.13
C ASP A 85 -13.15 6.34 -8.71
N ASN A 86 -11.92 6.39 -9.22
CA ASN A 86 -11.24 5.25 -9.83
C ASN A 86 -10.11 4.65 -8.97
N SER A 87 -9.82 5.22 -7.80
CA SER A 87 -8.64 4.85 -6.99
C SER A 87 -8.68 3.40 -6.53
N GLY A 88 -9.81 2.93 -5.99
CA GLY A 88 -9.94 1.53 -5.55
C GLY A 88 -9.70 0.52 -6.66
N ARG A 89 -10.19 0.78 -7.88
CA ARG A 89 -9.97 -0.09 -9.04
C ARG A 89 -8.50 -0.11 -9.47
N TYR A 90 -7.88 1.06 -9.47
CA TYR A 90 -6.50 1.25 -9.90
C TYR A 90 -5.50 0.59 -8.92
N VAL A 91 -5.67 0.85 -7.62
CA VAL A 91 -4.88 0.20 -6.55
C VAL A 91 -5.01 -1.32 -6.62
N ASN A 92 -6.23 -1.85 -6.75
CA ASN A 92 -6.46 -3.29 -6.89
C ASN A 92 -5.71 -3.89 -8.09
N GLY A 93 -5.73 -3.20 -9.25
CA GLY A 93 -5.06 -3.67 -10.46
C GLY A 93 -3.54 -3.74 -10.31
N MET A 94 -2.92 -2.72 -9.73
CA MET A 94 -1.47 -2.68 -9.53
C MET A 94 -1.00 -3.70 -8.50
N LEU A 95 -1.63 -3.74 -7.32
CA LEU A 95 -1.22 -4.67 -6.28
C LEU A 95 -1.52 -6.13 -6.67
N GLY A 96 -2.60 -6.39 -7.42
CA GLY A 96 -2.87 -7.71 -8.00
C GLY A 96 -1.83 -8.15 -9.02
N THR A 97 -1.24 -7.20 -9.77
CA THR A 97 -0.12 -7.48 -10.68
C THR A 97 1.14 -7.81 -9.90
N LEU A 98 1.43 -7.05 -8.84
CA LEU A 98 2.55 -7.32 -7.96
C LEU A 98 2.44 -8.69 -7.27
N ALA A 99 1.28 -9.03 -6.72
CA ALA A 99 1.07 -10.32 -6.05
C ALA A 99 1.41 -11.50 -6.96
N LYS A 100 0.92 -11.50 -8.21
CA LYS A 100 1.25 -12.53 -9.21
C LYS A 100 2.76 -12.62 -9.48
N ARG A 101 3.44 -11.47 -9.53
CA ARG A 101 4.90 -11.41 -9.72
C ARG A 101 5.65 -12.04 -8.55
N LEU A 102 5.20 -11.82 -7.32
CA LEU A 102 5.79 -12.40 -6.11
C LEU A 102 5.53 -13.90 -6.00
N GLU A 103 4.34 -14.36 -6.37
CA GLU A 103 3.98 -15.78 -6.42
C GLU A 103 4.82 -16.54 -7.47
N THR A 104 5.15 -15.91 -8.60
CA THR A 104 5.96 -16.55 -9.67
C THR A 104 7.46 -16.62 -9.32
N LYS A 105 7.92 -15.84 -8.34
CA LYS A 105 9.32 -15.81 -7.87
C LYS A 105 9.59 -16.78 -6.71
N SER A 106 8.56 -17.42 -6.17
CA SER A 106 8.64 -18.41 -5.09
C SER A 106 8.65 -19.83 -5.65
#